data_AF-A0A812J535-F1
#
_entry.id   AF-A0A812J535-F1
#
_cell.length_a   1.000
_cell.length_b   1.000
_cell.length_c   1.000
_cell.angle_alpha   90.00
_cell.angle_beta   90.00
_cell.angle_gamma   90.00
#
_symmetry.space_group_name_H-M   'P 1'
#
loop_
_entity.id
_entity.type
_entity.pdbx_description
1 polymer ?
#
loop_
_entity_poly.entity_id
_entity_poly.type
_entity_poly.pdbx_seq_one_letter_code
_entity_poly.pdbx_strand_id
1 'polypeptide(L)'
;MRTITRPLQRTTQLKPADVEAQWFHVDATDRVVGRLAAQIATVLMGKHKPTYTPHVDTGDFVVVTNVEKVRFSGKKWEQKKYAWVTGYTRQRTIVAADRLEKKPELILQEAVRRMLPKNKLAYAMLTKLKLYADALGTGRRKTSVARVRIRSGSGKITINNREIDDFFPIPQYKNQVLAVLEHCEIADKVDVVIRVHGGGLTGQAGACLQGIARAILKHDSDLEDKLREKSFLTRDSRMKERKKPGLRGARRGTQFSKR
;
A
#
# COMPACT_ATOMS: atom_id res chain seq x y z
N MET A 1 35.12 57.63 -13.78
CA MET A 1 33.67 57.50 -13.49
C MET A 1 33.40 56.07 -13.03
N ARG A 2 32.96 55.87 -11.78
CA ARG A 2 32.51 54.54 -11.30
C ARG A 2 30.99 54.50 -11.48
N THR A 3 30.50 53.69 -12.42
CA THR A 3 29.06 53.45 -12.58
C THR A 3 28.55 52.68 -11.37
N ILE A 4 27.69 53.31 -10.57
CA ILE A 4 26.94 52.67 -9.49
C ILE A 4 25.75 51.94 -10.16
N THR A 5 26.00 50.81 -10.80
CA THR A 5 24.92 49.93 -11.25
C THR A 5 24.42 49.16 -10.04
N ARG A 6 23.23 49.49 -9.55
CA ARG A 6 22.56 48.72 -8.48
C ARG A 6 22.44 47.26 -8.94
N PRO A 7 22.90 46.27 -8.16
CA PRO A 7 22.74 44.87 -8.54
C PRO A 7 21.24 44.55 -8.65
N LEU A 8 20.86 43.89 -9.74
CA LEU A 8 19.50 43.40 -9.94
C LEU A 8 19.11 42.51 -8.76
N GLN A 9 18.01 42.84 -8.08
CA GLN A 9 17.45 41.98 -7.04
C GLN A 9 17.01 40.66 -7.69
N ARG A 10 17.58 39.55 -7.21
CA ARG A 10 17.30 38.21 -7.73
C ARG A 10 16.22 37.54 -6.88
N THR A 11 15.28 36.88 -7.54
CA THR A 11 14.34 35.99 -6.87
C THR A 11 15.06 34.74 -6.39
N THR A 12 14.94 34.41 -5.10
CA THR A 12 15.52 33.20 -4.53
C THR A 12 14.90 31.96 -5.16
N GLN A 13 15.73 31.06 -5.69
CA GLN A 13 15.30 29.77 -6.24
C GLN A 13 15.76 28.64 -5.33
N LEU A 14 14.92 27.64 -5.16
CA LEU A 14 15.24 26.49 -4.31
C LEU A 14 16.21 25.56 -5.04
N LYS A 15 17.27 25.12 -4.36
CA LYS A 15 18.20 24.12 -4.91
C LYS A 15 17.67 22.71 -4.61
N PRO A 16 17.99 21.69 -5.44
CA PRO A 16 17.55 20.31 -5.19
C PRO A 16 17.95 19.74 -3.83
N ALA A 17 19.07 20.19 -3.25
CA ALA A 17 19.55 19.73 -1.94
C ALA A 17 18.71 20.26 -0.77
N ASP A 18 18.07 21.42 -0.95
CA ASP A 18 17.33 22.12 0.10
C ASP A 18 15.82 21.80 0.06
N VAL A 19 15.42 20.77 -0.71
CA VAL A 19 14.02 20.38 -0.87
C VAL A 19 13.59 19.45 0.25
N GLU A 20 12.71 19.95 1.12
CA GLU A 20 12.05 19.14 2.13
C GLU A 20 10.68 18.64 1.62
N ALA A 21 10.56 17.32 1.46
CA ALA A 21 9.33 16.65 1.03
C ALA A 21 8.58 16.06 2.23
N GLN A 22 7.28 16.33 2.28
CA GLN A 22 6.34 15.84 3.28
C GLN A 22 5.49 14.69 2.71
N TRP A 23 4.82 13.96 3.59
CA TRP A 23 3.90 12.89 3.23
C TRP A 23 2.47 13.32 3.48
N PHE A 24 1.64 13.26 2.44
CA PHE A 24 0.21 13.52 2.52
C PHE A 24 -0.56 12.21 2.38
N HIS A 25 -1.56 12.03 3.25
CA HIS A 25 -2.50 10.92 3.20
C HIS A 25 -3.86 11.43 2.73
N VAL A 26 -4.47 10.74 1.76
CA VAL A 26 -5.75 11.15 1.16
C VAL A 26 -6.68 9.94 1.03
N ASP A 27 -7.85 10.00 1.65
CA ASP A 27 -8.90 9.02 1.43
C ASP A 27 -9.73 9.34 0.18
N ALA A 28 -9.89 8.36 -0.71
CA ALA A 28 -10.57 8.51 -1.99
C ALA A 28 -12.07 8.16 -1.96
N THR A 29 -12.61 7.73 -0.82
CA THR A 29 -14.02 7.37 -0.65
C THR A 29 -14.96 8.50 -1.08
N ASP A 30 -15.89 8.20 -2.00
CA ASP A 30 -16.90 9.13 -2.56
C ASP A 30 -16.35 10.42 -3.22
N ARG A 31 -15.05 10.48 -3.44
CA ARG A 31 -14.41 11.61 -4.11
C ARG A 31 -14.59 11.49 -5.63
N VAL A 32 -14.85 12.63 -6.26
CA VAL A 32 -14.95 12.71 -7.72
C VAL A 32 -13.54 12.65 -8.30
N VAL A 33 -13.26 11.64 -9.14
CA VAL A 33 -11.92 11.34 -9.69
C VAL A 33 -11.21 12.60 -10.21
N GLY A 34 -11.90 13.44 -10.98
CA GLY A 34 -11.29 14.64 -11.57
C GLY A 34 -10.90 15.71 -10.55
N ARG A 35 -11.75 15.97 -9.54
CA ARG A 35 -11.48 16.97 -8.50
C ARG A 35 -10.33 16.51 -7.61
N LEU A 36 -10.37 15.23 -7.22
CA LEU A 36 -9.31 14.60 -6.44
C LEU A 36 -7.96 14.64 -7.17
N ALA A 37 -7.94 14.26 -8.46
CA ALA A 37 -6.73 14.28 -9.26
C ALA A 37 -6.11 15.68 -9.38
N ALA A 38 -6.93 16.73 -9.50
CA ALA A 38 -6.44 18.11 -9.62
C ALA A 38 -5.74 18.60 -8.34
N GLN A 39 -6.32 18.27 -7.18
CA GLN A 39 -5.72 18.57 -5.88
C GLN A 39 -4.39 17.82 -5.71
N ILE A 40 -4.38 16.51 -6.01
CA ILE A 40 -3.18 15.68 -5.94
C ILE A 40 -2.08 16.22 -6.87
N ALA A 41 -2.42 16.59 -8.11
CA ALA A 41 -1.45 17.12 -9.06
C ALA A 41 -0.81 18.43 -8.57
N THR A 42 -1.59 19.29 -7.89
CA THR A 42 -1.08 20.55 -7.31
C THR A 42 -0.08 20.28 -6.19
N VAL A 43 -0.34 19.26 -5.36
CA VAL A 43 0.56 18.81 -4.29
C VAL A 43 1.84 18.18 -4.87
N LEU A 44 1.70 17.26 -5.84
CA LEU A 44 2.84 16.63 -6.51
C LEU A 44 3.71 17.62 -7.29
N MET A 45 3.13 18.71 -7.82
CA MET A 45 3.89 19.78 -8.44
C MET A 45 4.57 20.70 -7.43
N GLY A 46 4.15 20.71 -6.17
CA GLY A 46 4.64 21.63 -5.14
C GLY A 46 4.08 23.05 -5.25
N LYS A 47 3.08 23.30 -6.10
CA LYS A 47 2.48 24.64 -6.31
C LYS A 47 1.75 25.21 -5.09
N HIS A 48 1.47 24.38 -4.10
CA HIS A 48 0.88 24.79 -2.84
C HIS A 48 1.91 25.39 -1.87
N LYS A 49 3.22 25.19 -2.11
CA LYS A 49 4.30 25.81 -1.34
C LYS A 49 4.72 27.14 -1.97
N PRO A 50 4.99 28.18 -1.17
CA PRO A 50 5.49 29.47 -1.67
C PRO A 50 6.92 29.37 -2.22
N THR A 51 7.66 28.30 -1.90
CA THR A 51 9.03 28.02 -2.36
C THR A 51 9.09 27.29 -3.71
N TYR A 52 7.95 27.21 -4.44
CA TYR A 52 7.85 26.52 -5.72
C TYR A 52 8.85 27.05 -6.75
N THR A 53 9.69 26.14 -7.26
CA THR A 53 10.69 26.44 -8.29
C THR A 53 10.45 25.52 -9.50
N PRO A 54 10.07 26.04 -10.69
CA PRO A 54 9.56 25.20 -11.80
C PRO A 54 10.49 24.11 -12.34
N HIS A 55 11.81 24.33 -12.25
CA HIS A 55 12.83 23.41 -12.79
C HIS A 55 13.36 22.41 -11.75
N VAL A 56 12.92 22.52 -10.49
CA VAL A 56 13.30 21.63 -9.39
C VAL A 56 12.07 20.87 -8.94
N ASP A 57 12.23 19.60 -8.56
CA ASP A 57 11.13 18.78 -8.06
C ASP A 57 10.85 19.09 -6.57
N THR A 58 10.10 20.16 -6.32
CA THR A 58 9.77 20.65 -4.97
C THR A 58 8.48 20.05 -4.39
N GLY A 59 7.88 19.08 -5.08
CA GLY A 59 6.61 18.48 -4.69
C GLY A 59 6.72 17.41 -3.59
N ASP A 60 5.57 17.06 -3.03
CA ASP A 60 5.47 16.14 -1.88
C ASP A 60 5.01 14.73 -2.26
N PHE A 61 5.13 13.80 -1.32
CA PHE A 61 4.61 12.44 -1.47
C PHE A 61 3.13 12.41 -1.14
N VAL A 62 2.35 11.71 -1.98
CA VAL A 62 0.91 11.57 -1.77
C VAL A 62 0.55 10.09 -1.76
N VAL A 63 -0.06 9.64 -0.68
CA VAL A 63 -0.58 8.29 -0.50
C VAL A 63 -2.11 8.36 -0.54
N VAL A 64 -2.70 7.68 -1.52
CA VAL A 64 -4.15 7.59 -1.68
C VAL A 64 -4.63 6.18 -1.34
N THR A 65 -5.57 6.08 -0.42
CA THR A 65 -6.24 4.83 -0.03
C THR A 65 -7.66 4.76 -0.62
N ASN A 66 -8.26 3.56 -0.61
CA ASN A 66 -9.62 3.31 -1.08
C ASN A 66 -9.90 3.78 -2.52
N VAL A 67 -8.91 3.64 -3.42
CA VAL A 67 -9.03 4.12 -4.80
C VAL A 67 -10.17 3.44 -5.58
N GLU A 68 -10.62 2.26 -5.13
CA GLU A 68 -11.78 1.57 -5.69
C GLU A 68 -13.12 2.27 -5.40
N LYS A 69 -13.19 3.10 -4.36
CA LYS A 69 -14.42 3.83 -3.95
C LYS A 69 -14.54 5.21 -4.59
N VAL A 70 -13.72 5.52 -5.59
CA VAL A 70 -13.82 6.77 -6.34
C VAL A 70 -15.08 6.77 -7.21
N ARG A 71 -15.70 7.93 -7.38
CA ARG A 71 -16.89 8.07 -8.22
C ARG A 71 -16.64 8.94 -9.44
N PHE A 72 -17.31 8.59 -10.55
CA PHE A 72 -17.55 9.52 -11.65
C PHE A 72 -18.93 10.15 -11.55
N SER A 73 -19.05 11.39 -12.03
CA SER A 73 -20.34 12.07 -12.17
C SER A 73 -21.07 11.60 -13.43
N GLY A 74 -22.37 11.30 -13.34
CA GLY A 74 -23.21 10.93 -14.48
C GLY A 74 -22.88 9.55 -15.07
N LYS A 75 -23.23 9.33 -16.34
CA LYS A 75 -23.08 8.03 -17.05
C LYS A 75 -21.64 7.73 -17.54
N LYS A 76 -20.64 8.36 -16.93
CA LYS A 76 -19.23 8.26 -17.37
C LYS A 76 -18.62 6.88 -17.14
N TRP A 77 -19.18 6.06 -16.25
CA TRP A 77 -18.71 4.69 -16.04
C TRP A 77 -18.82 3.84 -17.30
N GLU A 78 -19.90 3.99 -18.05
CA GLU A 78 -20.18 3.25 -19.29
C GLU A 78 -19.58 3.96 -20.51
N GLN A 79 -19.67 5.29 -20.55
CA GLN A 79 -19.32 6.07 -21.74
C GLN A 79 -17.81 6.32 -21.86
N LYS A 80 -17.08 6.43 -20.74
CA LYS A 80 -15.66 6.77 -20.78
C LYS A 80 -14.84 5.54 -21.16
N LYS A 81 -14.16 5.64 -22.29
CA LYS A 81 -13.23 4.61 -22.78
C LYS A 81 -11.79 5.06 -22.57
N TYR A 82 -10.97 4.19 -21.97
CA TYR A 82 -9.53 4.33 -21.95
C TYR A 82 -8.94 3.56 -23.12
N ALA A 83 -8.09 4.22 -23.90
CA ALA A 83 -7.58 3.65 -25.13
C ALA A 83 -6.06 3.78 -25.19
N TRP A 84 -5.40 2.74 -25.69
CA TRP A 84 -3.96 2.71 -25.88
C TRP A 84 -3.56 1.88 -27.09
N VAL A 85 -2.41 2.21 -27.66
CA VAL A 85 -1.84 1.52 -28.82
C VAL A 85 -0.74 0.60 -28.34
N THR A 86 -0.70 -0.63 -28.87
CA THR A 86 0.32 -1.62 -28.53
C THR A 86 1.52 -1.62 -29.49
N GLY A 87 1.45 -0.85 -30.58
CA GLY A 87 2.44 -0.84 -31.67
C GLY A 87 2.04 -1.66 -32.89
N TYR A 88 0.92 -2.40 -32.82
CA TYR A 88 0.33 -3.15 -33.94
C TYR A 88 -0.92 -2.42 -34.49
N THR A 89 -1.46 -2.87 -35.62
CA THR A 89 -2.51 -2.22 -36.45
C THR A 89 -3.89 -2.04 -35.78
N ARG A 90 -4.04 -2.25 -34.46
CA ARG A 90 -5.30 -2.05 -33.73
C ARG A 90 -5.09 -1.34 -32.39
N GLN A 91 -5.98 -0.40 -32.09
CA GLN A 91 -6.07 0.23 -30.78
C GLN A 91 -6.85 -0.65 -29.82
N ARG A 92 -6.37 -0.77 -28.58
CA ARG A 92 -7.12 -1.41 -27.50
C ARG A 92 -7.91 -0.38 -26.74
N THR A 93 -9.15 -0.71 -26.40
CA THR A 93 -10.04 0.14 -25.61
C THR A 93 -10.61 -0.65 -24.45
N ILE A 94 -10.79 0.00 -23.30
CA ILE A 94 -11.48 -0.57 -22.13
C ILE A 94 -12.43 0.48 -21.56
N VAL A 95 -13.61 0.06 -21.12
CA VAL A 95 -14.60 0.95 -20.48
C VAL A 95 -14.16 1.25 -19.05
N ALA A 96 -14.58 2.39 -18.50
CA ALA A 96 -14.19 2.80 -17.15
C ALA A 96 -14.68 1.84 -16.06
N ALA A 97 -15.87 1.24 -16.23
CA ALA A 97 -16.39 0.19 -15.34
C ALA A 97 -15.44 -1.02 -15.29
N ASP A 98 -15.11 -1.61 -16.44
CA ASP A 98 -14.16 -2.74 -16.52
C ASP A 98 -12.77 -2.39 -15.98
N ARG A 99 -12.36 -1.12 -16.11
CA ARG A 99 -11.09 -0.62 -15.59
C ARG A 99 -11.08 -0.62 -14.06
N LEU A 100 -12.20 -0.24 -13.43
CA LEU A 100 -12.37 -0.23 -11.98
C LEU A 100 -12.24 -1.64 -11.40
N GLU A 101 -12.86 -2.62 -12.03
CA GLU A 101 -12.81 -4.02 -11.61
C GLU A 101 -11.40 -4.60 -11.70
N LYS A 102 -10.72 -4.39 -12.85
CA LYS A 102 -9.40 -4.99 -13.08
C LYS A 102 -8.27 -4.31 -12.31
N LYS A 103 -8.18 -2.98 -12.41
CA LYS A 103 -7.08 -2.17 -11.87
C LYS A 103 -7.59 -0.75 -11.56
N PRO A 104 -8.24 -0.53 -10.41
CA PRO A 104 -8.83 0.77 -10.07
C PRO A 104 -7.77 1.88 -9.95
N GLU A 105 -6.56 1.53 -9.49
CA GLU A 105 -5.41 2.45 -9.38
C GLU A 105 -5.11 3.21 -10.68
N LEU A 106 -5.26 2.56 -11.84
CA LEU A 106 -4.95 3.18 -13.13
C LEU A 106 -5.88 4.33 -13.48
N ILE A 107 -7.12 4.35 -12.97
CA ILE A 107 -8.07 5.43 -13.20
C ILE A 107 -7.52 6.74 -12.65
N LEU A 108 -7.09 6.73 -11.38
CA LEU A 108 -6.57 7.90 -10.72
C LEU A 108 -5.15 8.22 -11.19
N GLN A 109 -4.31 7.20 -11.42
CA GLN A 109 -2.95 7.38 -11.94
C GLN A 109 -2.95 8.07 -13.32
N GLU A 110 -3.81 7.65 -14.24
CA GLU A 110 -3.92 8.28 -15.55
C GLU A 110 -4.50 9.69 -15.48
N ALA A 111 -5.47 9.92 -14.59
CA ALA A 111 -6.04 11.24 -14.39
C ALA A 111 -4.96 12.23 -13.91
N VAL A 112 -4.19 11.86 -12.89
CA VAL A 112 -3.09 12.68 -12.36
C VAL A 112 -1.97 12.85 -13.39
N ARG A 113 -1.55 11.76 -14.06
CA ARG A 113 -0.53 11.82 -15.11
C ARG A 113 -0.90 12.80 -16.23
N ARG A 114 -2.18 12.87 -16.60
CA ARG A 114 -2.67 13.81 -17.62
C ARG A 114 -2.70 15.28 -17.15
N MET A 115 -2.63 15.54 -15.84
CA MET A 115 -2.61 16.87 -15.26
C MET A 115 -1.19 17.41 -14.96
N LEU A 116 -0.17 16.54 -14.97
CA LEU A 116 1.23 16.93 -14.80
C LEU A 116 1.85 17.46 -16.11
N PRO A 117 2.90 18.31 -16.04
CA PRO A 117 3.60 18.77 -17.23
C PRO A 117 4.26 17.60 -17.98
N LYS A 118 4.23 17.59 -19.32
CA LYS A 118 4.74 16.43 -20.09
C LYS A 118 6.26 16.47 -20.29
N ASN A 119 7.02 16.47 -19.19
CA ASN A 119 8.48 16.54 -19.19
C ASN A 119 9.11 15.37 -18.38
N LYS A 120 10.44 15.25 -18.42
CA LYS A 120 11.18 14.22 -17.64
C LYS A 120 10.91 14.35 -16.13
N LEU A 121 10.79 15.58 -15.65
CA LEU A 121 10.56 15.91 -14.24
C LEU A 121 9.20 15.36 -13.75
N ALA A 122 8.16 15.39 -14.58
CA ALA A 122 6.86 14.84 -14.21
C ALA A 122 6.85 13.32 -14.03
N TYR A 123 7.75 12.58 -14.68
CA TYR A 123 7.91 11.16 -14.39
C TYR A 123 8.42 10.96 -12.96
N ALA A 124 9.39 11.79 -12.51
CA ALA A 124 9.86 11.79 -11.13
C ALA A 124 8.73 12.16 -10.15
N MET A 125 7.96 13.23 -10.42
CA MET A 125 6.79 13.60 -9.62
C MET A 125 5.76 12.48 -9.53
N LEU A 126 5.47 11.80 -10.65
CA LEU A 126 4.50 10.70 -10.67
C LEU A 126 4.96 9.51 -9.82
N THR A 127 6.27 9.29 -9.66
CA THR A 127 6.77 8.23 -8.75
C THR A 127 6.45 8.51 -7.27
N LYS A 128 6.22 9.77 -6.89
CA LYS A 128 5.84 10.18 -5.52
C LYS A 128 4.38 9.85 -5.19
N LEU A 129 3.53 9.63 -6.20
CA LEU A 129 2.15 9.20 -6.01
C LEU A 129 2.09 7.70 -5.72
N LYS A 130 1.53 7.33 -4.56
CA LYS A 130 1.25 5.95 -4.17
C LYS A 130 -0.26 5.76 -4.09
N LEU A 131 -0.78 4.77 -4.82
CA LEU A 131 -2.19 4.45 -4.88
C LEU A 131 -2.40 3.05 -4.31
N TYR A 132 -3.38 2.91 -3.43
CA TYR A 132 -3.77 1.65 -2.84
C TYR A 132 -5.28 1.46 -2.97
N ALA A 133 -5.67 0.38 -3.64
CA ALA A 133 -7.07 -0.03 -3.71
C ALA A 133 -7.57 -0.59 -2.37
N ASP A 134 -6.69 -1.30 -1.62
CA ASP A 134 -7.04 -2.07 -0.43
C ASP A 134 -6.20 -1.67 0.80
N ALA A 135 -6.72 -1.96 2.01
CA ALA A 135 -5.91 -1.88 3.22
C ALA A 135 -4.92 -3.07 3.28
N LEU A 136 -3.62 -2.79 3.19
CA LEU A 136 -2.56 -3.79 3.05
C LEU A 136 -1.82 -4.09 4.35
N GLY A 137 -1.90 -5.33 4.79
CA GLY A 137 -1.10 -5.85 5.90
C GLY A 137 -0.13 -6.92 5.45
N THR A 138 1.06 -6.96 6.06
CA THR A 138 2.02 -8.04 5.82
C THR A 138 2.36 -8.68 7.15
N GLY A 139 2.16 -10.00 7.28
CA GLY A 139 2.50 -10.76 8.48
C GLY A 139 3.63 -11.73 8.21
N ARG A 140 4.45 -11.98 9.24
CA ARG A 140 5.63 -12.85 9.13
C ARG A 140 5.72 -13.72 10.37
N ARG A 141 5.90 -15.03 10.18
CA ARG A 141 6.17 -15.97 11.27
C ARG A 141 7.18 -17.00 10.81
N LYS A 142 8.35 -17.05 11.47
CA LYS A 142 9.49 -17.86 11.04
C LYS A 142 9.82 -17.60 9.56
N THR A 143 9.60 -18.57 8.68
CA THR A 143 9.81 -18.48 7.22
C THR A 143 8.52 -18.19 6.44
N SER A 144 7.36 -18.17 7.11
CA SER A 144 6.06 -17.96 6.47
C SER A 144 5.76 -16.47 6.34
N VAL A 145 5.37 -16.04 5.13
CA VAL A 145 5.06 -14.66 4.81
C VAL A 145 3.64 -14.58 4.24
N ALA A 146 2.80 -13.79 4.90
CA ALA A 146 1.42 -13.53 4.50
C ALA A 146 1.28 -12.10 4.00
N ARG A 147 0.71 -11.93 2.81
CA ARG A 147 0.28 -10.64 2.27
C ARG A 147 -1.24 -10.61 2.33
N VAL A 148 -1.78 -9.73 3.15
CA VAL A 148 -3.20 -9.61 3.46
C VAL A 148 -3.75 -8.32 2.86
N ARG A 149 -4.91 -8.44 2.24
CA ARG A 149 -5.70 -7.31 1.76
C ARG A 149 -7.05 -7.34 2.47
N ILE A 150 -7.47 -6.20 2.97
CA ILE A 150 -8.77 -5.99 3.61
C ILE A 150 -9.61 -5.08 2.73
N ARG A 151 -10.86 -5.49 2.53
CA ARG A 151 -11.92 -4.76 1.83
C ARG A 151 -13.14 -4.67 2.72
N SER A 152 -13.95 -3.63 2.58
CA SER A 152 -15.28 -3.60 3.19
C SER A 152 -16.20 -4.57 2.43
N GLY A 153 -16.86 -5.51 3.12
CA GLY A 153 -17.60 -6.60 2.48
C GLY A 153 -18.40 -7.46 3.47
N SER A 154 -18.73 -8.69 3.06
CA SER A 154 -19.67 -9.59 3.76
C SER A 154 -19.00 -10.66 4.63
N GLY A 155 -17.72 -10.49 4.97
CA GLY A 155 -16.99 -11.45 5.82
C GLY A 155 -16.32 -12.60 5.07
N LYS A 156 -16.17 -12.52 3.74
CA LYS A 156 -15.57 -13.60 2.95
C LYS A 156 -14.05 -13.61 3.13
N ILE A 157 -13.52 -14.74 3.61
CA ILE A 157 -12.07 -14.96 3.79
C ILE A 157 -11.56 -15.97 2.76
N THR A 158 -10.57 -15.56 1.96
CA THR A 158 -9.93 -16.43 0.96
C THR A 158 -8.42 -16.47 1.14
N ILE A 159 -7.83 -17.67 1.03
CA ILE A 159 -6.40 -17.92 1.19
C ILE A 159 -5.87 -18.63 -0.06
N ASN A 160 -4.97 -17.99 -0.81
CA ASN A 160 -4.43 -18.52 -2.06
C ASN A 160 -5.51 -19.01 -3.04
N ASN A 161 -6.63 -18.28 -3.12
CA ASN A 161 -7.83 -18.60 -3.92
C ASN A 161 -8.63 -19.84 -3.47
N ARG A 162 -8.40 -20.34 -2.26
CA ARG A 162 -9.21 -21.37 -1.60
C ARG A 162 -9.95 -20.77 -0.40
N GLU A 163 -11.04 -21.39 0.02
CA GLU A 163 -11.75 -20.99 1.24
C GLU A 163 -10.94 -21.36 2.49
N ILE A 164 -11.25 -20.70 3.61
CA ILE A 164 -10.51 -20.90 4.87
C ILE A 164 -10.61 -22.34 5.36
N ASP A 165 -11.77 -22.98 5.16
CA ASP A 165 -12.04 -24.34 5.62
C ASP A 165 -11.22 -25.38 4.87
N ASP A 166 -11.07 -25.21 3.56
CA ASP A 166 -10.27 -26.09 2.71
C ASP A 166 -8.76 -25.93 2.97
N PHE A 167 -8.32 -24.71 3.25
CA PHE A 167 -6.89 -24.42 3.41
C PHE A 167 -6.35 -24.84 4.78
N PHE A 168 -7.14 -24.61 5.84
CA PHE A 168 -6.77 -24.97 7.21
C PHE A 168 -7.68 -26.09 7.74
N PRO A 169 -7.34 -27.37 7.56
CA PRO A 169 -8.20 -28.47 8.00
C PRO A 169 -8.37 -28.53 9.53
N ILE A 170 -7.37 -28.06 10.29
CA ILE A 170 -7.37 -28.10 11.75
C ILE A 170 -8.02 -26.82 12.30
N PRO A 171 -9.02 -26.91 13.20
CA PRO A 171 -9.75 -25.75 13.72
C PRO A 171 -8.85 -24.78 14.50
N GLN A 172 -7.80 -25.27 15.15
CA GLN A 172 -6.83 -24.43 15.84
C GLN A 172 -6.19 -23.36 14.93
N TYR A 173 -5.93 -23.68 13.66
CA TYR A 173 -5.36 -22.72 12.70
C TYR A 173 -6.41 -21.72 12.21
N LYS A 174 -7.66 -22.17 12.04
CA LYS A 174 -8.79 -21.29 11.71
C LYS A 174 -9.01 -20.25 12.81
N ASN A 175 -9.08 -20.70 14.07
CA ASN A 175 -9.29 -19.83 15.22
C ASN A 175 -8.19 -18.77 15.36
N GLN A 176 -6.93 -19.08 14.99
CA GLN A 176 -5.86 -18.06 14.98
C GLN A 176 -6.11 -16.95 13.96
N VAL A 177 -6.63 -17.29 12.78
CA VAL A 177 -6.92 -16.30 11.74
C VAL A 177 -8.14 -15.46 12.11
N LEU A 178 -9.19 -16.11 12.65
CA LEU A 178 -10.44 -15.47 13.05
C LEU A 178 -10.31 -14.62 14.32
N ALA A 179 -9.43 -14.98 15.25
CA ALA A 179 -9.28 -14.31 16.55
C ALA A 179 -9.10 -12.79 16.46
N VAL A 180 -8.44 -12.28 15.41
CA VAL A 180 -8.24 -10.84 15.21
C VAL A 180 -9.53 -10.16 14.78
N LEU A 181 -10.28 -10.78 13.88
CA LEU A 181 -11.54 -10.26 13.34
C LEU A 181 -12.66 -10.29 14.39
N GLU A 182 -12.74 -11.39 15.14
CA GLU A 182 -13.67 -11.56 16.26
C GLU A 182 -13.42 -10.54 17.36
N HIS A 183 -12.16 -10.36 17.76
CA HIS A 183 -11.83 -9.41 18.83
C HIS A 183 -12.13 -7.95 18.46
N CYS A 184 -11.98 -7.61 17.18
CA CYS A 184 -12.30 -6.27 16.70
C CYS A 184 -13.77 -6.11 16.31
N GLU A 185 -14.59 -7.17 16.35
CA GLU A 185 -16.02 -7.17 15.99
C GLU A 185 -16.28 -6.66 14.55
N ILE A 186 -15.35 -6.93 13.64
CA ILE A 186 -15.40 -6.48 12.23
C ILE A 186 -15.57 -7.64 11.24
N ALA A 187 -15.73 -8.87 11.75
CA ALA A 187 -15.79 -10.08 10.92
C ALA A 187 -16.85 -9.97 9.81
N ASP A 188 -18.03 -9.43 10.12
CA ASP A 188 -19.15 -9.35 9.17
C ASP A 188 -19.05 -8.16 8.20
N LYS A 189 -18.16 -7.21 8.46
CA LYS A 189 -18.03 -5.96 7.67
C LYS A 189 -16.87 -5.99 6.69
N VAL A 190 -16.00 -6.99 6.76
CA VAL A 190 -14.71 -7.00 6.06
C VAL A 190 -14.46 -8.31 5.33
N ASP A 191 -14.18 -8.21 4.04
CA ASP A 191 -13.64 -9.32 3.25
C ASP A 191 -12.10 -9.32 3.34
N VAL A 192 -11.53 -10.51 3.51
CA VAL A 192 -10.08 -10.69 3.67
C VAL A 192 -9.54 -11.59 2.56
N VAL A 193 -8.63 -11.05 1.77
CA VAL A 193 -7.91 -11.81 0.73
C VAL A 193 -6.45 -11.97 1.13
N ILE A 194 -6.03 -13.22 1.29
CA ILE A 194 -4.72 -13.57 1.80
C ILE A 194 -3.93 -14.34 0.75
N ARG A 195 -2.68 -13.92 0.52
CA ARG A 195 -1.66 -14.73 -0.17
C ARG A 195 -0.56 -15.12 0.78
N VAL A 196 -0.40 -16.41 1.03
CA VAL A 196 0.61 -16.94 1.97
C VAL A 196 1.51 -17.95 1.28
N HIS A 197 2.80 -17.87 1.60
CA HIS A 197 3.80 -18.84 1.16
C HIS A 197 4.85 -19.06 2.26
N GLY A 198 5.59 -20.16 2.15
CA GLY A 198 6.69 -20.52 3.04
C GLY A 198 6.27 -21.21 4.34
N GLY A 199 7.19 -21.98 4.91
CA GLY A 199 6.98 -22.76 6.15
C GLY A 199 5.92 -23.86 6.01
N GLY A 200 5.22 -24.15 7.12
CA GLY A 200 4.09 -25.09 7.17
C GLY A 200 2.83 -24.43 7.74
N LEU A 201 1.70 -25.14 7.75
CA LEU A 201 0.37 -24.60 8.07
C LEU A 201 0.33 -23.80 9.38
N THR A 202 0.96 -24.28 10.45
CA THR A 202 1.04 -23.56 11.73
C THR A 202 1.76 -22.20 11.59
N GLY A 203 2.88 -22.16 10.86
CA GLY A 203 3.62 -20.93 10.60
C GLY A 203 2.79 -19.96 9.77
N GLN A 204 2.11 -20.48 8.76
CA GLN A 204 1.25 -19.73 7.86
C GLN A 204 0.07 -19.09 8.59
N ALA A 205 -0.63 -19.83 9.47
CA ALA A 205 -1.75 -19.30 10.27
C ALA A 205 -1.33 -18.10 11.14
N GLY A 206 -0.19 -18.21 11.83
CA GLY A 206 0.31 -17.10 12.64
C GLY A 206 0.82 -15.91 11.80
N ALA A 207 1.32 -16.14 10.59
CA ALA A 207 1.63 -15.07 9.66
C ALA A 207 0.35 -14.37 9.16
N CYS A 208 -0.73 -15.12 8.87
CA CYS A 208 -2.03 -14.55 8.53
C CYS A 208 -2.55 -13.64 9.65
N LEU A 209 -2.53 -14.11 10.91
CA LEU A 209 -2.95 -13.36 12.09
C LEU A 209 -2.27 -11.97 12.16
N GLN A 210 -0.94 -11.92 12.09
CA GLN A 210 -0.22 -10.64 12.11
C GLN A 210 -0.50 -9.77 10.87
N GLY A 211 -0.70 -10.42 9.72
CA GLY A 211 -1.02 -9.73 8.48
C GLY A 211 -2.39 -9.04 8.55
N ILE A 212 -3.39 -9.72 9.11
CA ILE A 212 -4.74 -9.19 9.31
C ILE A 212 -4.70 -8.03 10.29
N ALA A 213 -4.07 -8.20 11.45
CA ALA A 213 -3.97 -7.12 12.45
C ALA A 213 -3.35 -5.84 11.87
N ARG A 214 -2.28 -5.97 11.08
CA ARG A 214 -1.63 -4.82 10.41
C ARG A 214 -2.46 -4.24 9.26
N ALA A 215 -3.31 -5.04 8.63
CA ALA A 215 -4.23 -4.56 7.60
C ALA A 215 -5.38 -3.77 8.24
N ILE A 216 -5.93 -4.26 9.37
CA ILE A 216 -7.00 -3.58 10.13
C ILE A 216 -6.51 -2.24 10.64
N LEU A 217 -5.31 -2.17 11.23
CA LEU A 217 -4.74 -0.91 11.72
C LEU A 217 -4.66 0.19 10.64
N LYS A 218 -4.50 -0.20 9.36
CA LYS A 218 -4.48 0.75 8.24
C LYS A 218 -5.86 1.06 7.68
N HIS A 219 -6.83 0.20 7.94
CA HIS A 219 -8.21 0.39 7.54
C HIS A 219 -8.93 1.32 8.52
N ASP A 220 -8.72 1.11 9.81
CA ASP A 220 -9.29 1.89 10.90
C ASP A 220 -8.25 2.04 12.02
N SER A 221 -7.86 3.28 12.31
CA SER A 221 -6.86 3.62 13.33
C SER A 221 -7.41 3.47 14.76
N ASP A 222 -8.72 3.54 14.94
CA ASP A 222 -9.35 3.62 16.26
C ASP A 222 -9.34 2.26 16.97
N LEU A 223 -9.01 1.18 16.23
CA LEU A 223 -8.94 -0.19 16.73
C LEU A 223 -7.55 -0.58 17.22
N GLU A 224 -6.59 0.36 17.28
CA GLU A 224 -5.23 0.09 17.73
C GLU A 224 -5.19 -0.45 19.17
N ASP A 225 -5.98 0.12 20.08
CA ASP A 225 -5.98 -0.26 21.49
C ASP A 225 -6.44 -1.70 21.69
N LYS A 226 -7.54 -2.09 21.01
CA LYS A 226 -8.02 -3.49 20.99
C LYS A 226 -6.95 -4.44 20.43
N LEU A 227 -6.26 -4.06 19.35
CA LEU A 227 -5.21 -4.89 18.75
C LEU A 227 -3.98 -5.05 19.66
N ARG A 228 -3.67 -4.04 20.48
CA ARG A 228 -2.57 -4.07 21.45
C ARG A 228 -2.89 -4.89 22.68
N GLU A 229 -4.13 -4.85 23.17
CA GLU A 229 -4.59 -5.58 24.35
C GLU A 229 -4.29 -7.09 24.23
N LYS A 230 -4.63 -7.70 23.08
CA LYS A 230 -4.33 -9.12 22.78
C LYS A 230 -2.96 -9.36 22.12
N SER A 231 -2.07 -8.37 22.08
CA SER A 231 -0.71 -8.51 21.52
C SER A 231 -0.66 -9.01 20.06
N PHE A 232 -1.64 -8.65 19.23
CA PHE A 232 -1.67 -9.04 17.81
C PHE A 232 -0.64 -8.29 16.95
N LEU A 233 -0.23 -7.10 17.38
CA LEU A 233 0.74 -6.23 16.70
C LEU A 233 2.21 -6.53 17.07
N THR A 234 2.56 -7.81 17.19
CA THR A 234 3.94 -8.22 17.49
C THR A 234 4.79 -8.37 16.22
N ARG A 235 6.11 -8.19 16.36
CA ARG A 235 7.08 -8.29 15.24
C ARG A 235 7.53 -9.72 14.94
N ASP A 236 7.36 -10.66 15.88
CA ASP A 236 7.95 -12.02 15.93
C ASP A 236 9.37 -12.11 15.33
N SER A 237 10.38 -11.76 16.14
CA SER A 237 11.80 -11.75 15.75
C SER A 237 12.47 -13.13 15.79
N ARG A 238 11.73 -14.20 16.11
CA ARG A 238 12.31 -15.53 16.37
C ARG A 238 12.88 -16.13 15.08
N MET A 239 14.16 -16.48 15.11
CA MET A 239 14.85 -17.13 14.00
C MET A 239 15.57 -18.38 14.52
N LYS A 240 15.77 -19.38 13.65
CA LYS A 240 16.64 -20.51 13.98
C LYS A 240 18.04 -19.97 14.21
N GLU A 241 18.58 -20.20 15.40
CA GLU A 241 19.95 -19.80 15.70
C GLU A 241 20.92 -20.42 14.70
N ARG A 242 21.95 -19.65 14.31
CA ARG A 242 23.04 -20.15 13.49
C ARG A 242 23.70 -21.34 14.18
N LYS A 243 23.94 -22.42 13.43
CA LYS A 243 24.70 -23.58 13.90
C LYS A 243 26.10 -23.13 14.38
N LYS A 244 26.43 -23.44 15.63
CA LYS A 244 27.75 -23.17 16.19
C LYS A 244 28.74 -24.27 15.77
N PRO A 245 30.03 -23.94 15.55
CA PRO A 245 31.05 -24.95 15.29
C PRO A 245 31.07 -26.03 16.39
N GLY A 246 31.29 -27.30 16.04
CA GLY A 246 31.31 -28.42 16.99
C GLY A 246 29.94 -28.83 17.58
N LEU A 247 28.87 -28.04 17.39
CA LEU A 247 27.53 -28.34 17.89
C LEU A 247 26.56 -28.70 16.76
N ARG A 248 25.68 -29.67 17.03
CA ARG A 248 24.54 -29.99 16.15
C ARG A 248 23.40 -28.99 16.38
N GLY A 249 22.51 -28.87 15.39
CA GLY A 249 21.22 -28.14 15.42
C GLY A 249 21.00 -27.18 16.60
N ALA A 250 20.06 -27.54 17.49
CA ALA A 250 19.67 -26.77 18.67
C ALA A 250 20.75 -26.76 19.78
N ARG A 251 21.99 -26.39 19.44
CA ARG A 251 23.17 -26.43 20.33
C ARG A 251 23.49 -27.81 20.90
N ARG A 252 22.98 -28.88 20.30
CA ARG A 252 23.20 -30.24 20.81
C ARG A 252 24.67 -30.60 20.66
N GLY A 253 25.38 -30.68 21.77
CA GLY A 253 26.75 -31.19 21.83
C GLY A 253 26.81 -32.68 21.51
N THR A 254 28.00 -33.16 21.18
CA THR A 254 28.33 -34.58 21.29
C THR A 254 28.47 -34.96 22.76
N GLN A 255 28.24 -36.24 23.09
CA GLN A 255 28.49 -36.72 24.44
C GLN A 255 29.98 -36.50 24.78
N PHE A 256 30.25 -35.78 25.86
CA PHE A 256 31.60 -35.44 26.29
C PHE A 256 32.02 -36.38 27.43
N SER A 257 33.16 -37.06 27.28
CA SER A 257 33.85 -37.74 28.39
C SER A 257 34.90 -36.78 28.95
N LYS A 258 34.94 -36.65 30.28
CA LYS A 258 35.95 -35.86 31.01
C LYS A 258 37.20 -36.67 31.36
N ARG A 259 37.22 -37.96 31.03
CA ARG A 259 38.27 -38.93 31.34
C ARG A 259 38.68 -39.64 30.08
#